data_AF-A0A518DU15-F1
#
_entry.id   AF-A0A518DU15-F1
#
_cell.length_a   1.000
_cell.length_b   1.000
_cell.length_c   1.000
_cell.angle_alpha   90.00
_cell.angle_beta   90.00
_cell.angle_gamma   90.00
#
_symmetry.space_group_name_H-M   'P 1'
#
loop_
_entity.id
_entity.type
_entity.pdbx_description
1 polymer ?
#
loop_
_entity_poly.entity_id
_entity_poly.type
_entity_poly.pdbx_seq_one_letter_code
_entity_poly.pdbx_strand_id
1 'polypeptide(L)'
;MEFTCSYCGHRGSASDDRAGQTRPCENCGGTVTLPAARSTYASGGPAPGQPPGRRSGGKLASCLLIAVLGLVGCFCCCGVGAVFLPRMLEPAIEAAREAGVESVESTACRNQLKQIGLALASYYDQHDEFPPAFYTDENGQPMHSWRVLLLPHLDKSPLYAQYDFDEPWDGPNNRRLMEHCPEVFRCPADQGDQNASSYQVVVGPGTGWQANKGPSMQEIPDGLSRTISVIEVHGKERNWLDPAALKLEDVLPPAEKMPGPTVDQDDPHGGVRHTVFFDGSVHDLPVDLSPATLRQLLETKDGEPVDMDF
;
A
#
# COMPACT_ATOMS: atom_id res chain seq x y z
N MET A 1 -4.12 -10.94 34.00
CA MET A 1 -3.63 -9.87 33.09
C MET A 1 -3.87 -8.46 33.64
N GLU A 2 -2.96 -7.51 33.40
CA GLU A 2 -3.16 -6.07 33.69
C GLU A 2 -3.71 -5.33 32.46
N PHE A 3 -4.55 -4.33 32.66
CA PHE A 3 -5.10 -3.48 31.59
C PHE A 3 -5.23 -2.03 32.06
N THR A 4 -5.28 -1.10 31.10
CA THR A 4 -5.47 0.34 31.37
C THR A 4 -6.70 0.83 30.62
N CYS A 5 -7.63 1.50 31.31
CA CYS A 5 -8.81 2.09 30.69
C CYS A 5 -8.41 3.28 29.81
N SER A 6 -8.74 3.24 28.52
CA SER A 6 -8.43 4.31 27.56
C SER A 6 -9.19 5.62 27.83
N TYR A 7 -10.27 5.59 28.61
CA TYR A 7 -11.09 6.77 28.91
C TYR A 7 -10.64 7.53 30.17
N CYS A 8 -10.17 6.83 31.20
CA CYS A 8 -9.81 7.46 32.49
C CYS A 8 -8.39 7.13 32.99
N GLY A 9 -7.63 6.30 32.26
CA GLY A 9 -6.27 5.89 32.63
C GLY A 9 -6.19 4.94 33.84
N HIS A 10 -7.33 4.49 34.39
CA HIS A 10 -7.35 3.56 35.52
C HIS A 10 -6.73 2.21 35.13
N ARG A 11 -5.82 1.71 35.97
CA ARG A 11 -5.20 0.39 35.80
C ARG A 11 -5.92 -0.64 36.65
N GLY A 12 -6.41 -1.69 36.01
CA GLY A 12 -7.07 -2.82 36.66
C GLY A 12 -6.40 -4.13 36.31
N SER A 13 -6.75 -5.18 37.05
CA SER A 13 -6.38 -6.55 36.72
C SER A 13 -7.62 -7.40 36.45
N ALA A 14 -7.51 -8.31 35.49
CA ALA A 14 -8.56 -9.24 35.14
C ALA A 14 -8.01 -10.66 35.07
N SER A 15 -8.85 -11.63 35.41
CA SER A 15 -8.57 -13.05 35.29
C SER A 15 -8.54 -13.48 33.82
N ASP A 16 -7.71 -14.47 33.49
CA ASP A 16 -7.42 -14.84 32.11
C ASP A 16 -8.61 -15.51 31.39
N ASP A 17 -9.59 -16.03 32.14
CA ASP A 17 -10.87 -16.55 31.63
C ASP A 17 -11.76 -15.47 30.98
N ARG A 18 -11.45 -14.19 31.22
CA ARG A 18 -12.20 -13.04 30.68
C ARG A 18 -11.41 -12.24 29.65
N ALA A 19 -10.38 -12.83 29.10
CA ALA A 19 -9.54 -12.18 28.10
C ALA A 19 -10.28 -11.99 26.77
N GLY A 20 -10.06 -10.84 26.12
CA GLY A 20 -10.79 -10.44 24.91
C GLY A 20 -12.24 -10.01 25.13
N GLN A 21 -12.78 -10.11 26.35
CA GLN A 21 -14.14 -9.65 26.65
C GLN A 21 -14.19 -8.14 26.91
N THR A 22 -15.26 -7.53 26.44
CA THR A 22 -15.55 -6.11 26.65
C THR A 22 -16.43 -5.93 27.89
N ARG A 23 -16.03 -5.05 28.81
CA ARG A 23 -16.76 -4.77 30.06
C ARG A 23 -16.73 -3.28 30.43
N PRO A 24 -17.68 -2.75 31.22
CA PRO A 24 -17.58 -1.40 31.74
C PRO A 24 -16.42 -1.28 32.73
N CYS A 25 -15.69 -0.17 32.67
CA CYS A 25 -14.63 0.18 33.60
C CYS A 25 -15.22 0.46 34.99
N GLU A 26 -14.64 -0.15 36.02
CA GLU A 26 -15.11 -0.02 37.41
C GLU A 26 -15.00 1.41 37.95
N ASN A 27 -14.15 2.25 37.35
CA ASN A 27 -13.93 3.62 37.79
C ASN A 27 -14.82 4.65 37.06
N CYS A 28 -14.96 4.56 35.74
CA CYS A 28 -15.69 5.58 34.96
C CYS A 28 -16.91 5.05 34.20
N GLY A 29 -17.19 3.75 34.24
CA GLY A 29 -18.26 3.11 33.48
C GLY A 29 -17.99 2.96 31.98
N GLY A 30 -16.93 3.57 31.45
CA GLY A 30 -16.55 3.49 30.04
C GLY A 30 -16.18 2.07 29.62
N THR A 31 -16.58 1.68 28.41
CA THR A 31 -16.44 0.33 27.88
C THR A 31 -14.96 0.00 27.57
N VAL A 32 -14.37 -0.97 28.25
CA VAL A 32 -12.98 -1.40 28.05
C VAL A 32 -12.93 -2.84 27.57
N THR A 33 -12.20 -3.08 26.47
CA THR A 33 -11.89 -4.42 25.98
C THR A 33 -10.64 -4.93 26.67
N LEU A 34 -10.74 -6.10 27.30
CA LEU A 34 -9.59 -6.70 27.95
C LEU A 34 -8.62 -7.28 26.92
N PRO A 35 -7.30 -7.24 27.20
CA PRO A 35 -6.31 -7.87 26.34
C PRO A 35 -6.68 -9.35 26.08
N ALA A 36 -6.40 -9.84 24.88
CA ALA A 36 -6.56 -11.26 24.58
C ALA A 36 -5.67 -12.10 25.51
N ALA A 37 -6.12 -13.31 25.86
CA ALA A 37 -5.35 -14.20 26.72
C ALA A 37 -4.02 -14.44 26.00
N ARG A 38 -2.90 -14.34 26.73
CA ARG A 38 -1.63 -14.78 26.18
C ARG A 38 -1.80 -16.24 25.79
N SER A 39 -1.81 -16.49 24.48
CA SER A 39 -1.89 -17.83 23.92
C SER A 39 -0.83 -18.71 24.58
N THR A 40 -1.26 -19.76 25.26
CA THR A 40 -0.36 -20.80 25.79
C THR A 40 0.14 -21.74 24.68
N TYR A 41 -0.05 -21.40 23.40
CA TYR A 41 0.66 -22.02 22.27
C TYR A 41 2.07 -21.43 22.06
N ALA A 42 2.71 -20.99 23.13
CA ALA A 42 4.14 -20.68 23.17
C ALA A 42 4.86 -21.65 24.12
N SER A 43 4.83 -22.94 23.79
CA SER A 43 5.73 -23.94 24.36
C SER A 43 5.96 -25.03 23.32
N GLY A 44 6.94 -24.79 22.44
CA GLY A 44 7.27 -25.67 21.33
C GLY A 44 8.34 -25.13 20.38
N GLY A 45 8.67 -23.83 20.43
CA GLY A 45 9.90 -23.33 19.84
C GLY A 45 11.10 -23.76 20.69
N PRO A 46 12.22 -24.21 20.10
CA PRO A 46 13.39 -24.58 20.87
C PRO A 46 13.84 -23.38 21.71
N ALA A 47 14.14 -23.63 22.99
CA ALA A 47 14.73 -22.62 23.87
C ALA A 47 15.90 -21.93 23.15
N PRO A 48 16.13 -20.62 23.34
CA PRO A 48 17.34 -19.98 22.86
C PRO A 48 18.52 -20.81 23.37
N GLY A 49 19.22 -21.44 22.41
CA GLY A 49 20.34 -22.31 22.70
C GLY A 49 21.30 -21.57 23.61
N GLN A 50 21.58 -22.18 24.75
CA GLN A 50 22.65 -21.76 25.64
C GLN A 50 23.89 -21.47 24.77
N PRO A 51 24.52 -20.28 24.91
CA PRO A 51 25.66 -19.93 24.07
C PRO A 51 26.68 -21.06 24.16
N PRO A 52 27.21 -21.54 23.02
CA PRO A 52 28.15 -22.64 23.03
C PRO A 52 29.29 -22.29 23.98
N GLY A 53 29.48 -23.17 24.97
CA GLY A 53 30.54 -23.04 25.95
C GLY A 53 31.85 -22.73 25.23
N ARG A 54 32.47 -21.63 25.65
CA ARG A 54 33.73 -21.10 25.13
C ARG A 54 34.77 -22.22 25.14
N ARG A 55 34.89 -22.96 24.04
CA ARG A 55 36.03 -23.85 23.80
C ARG A 55 37.25 -22.94 23.73
N SER A 56 38.22 -23.23 24.57
CA SER A 56 39.53 -22.61 24.59
C SER A 56 40.29 -22.95 23.30
N GLY A 57 39.88 -22.40 22.16
CA GLY A 57 40.65 -22.29 20.93
C GLY A 57 41.58 -21.10 21.04
N GLY A 58 42.44 -21.13 22.04
CA GLY A 58 43.43 -20.08 22.29
C GLY A 58 44.41 -19.98 21.12
N LYS A 59 44.80 -18.73 20.85
CA LYS A 59 45.99 -18.28 20.11
C LYS A 59 45.86 -18.00 18.61
N LEU A 60 45.09 -18.73 17.81
CA LEU A 60 45.09 -18.50 16.33
C LEU A 60 44.12 -17.41 15.84
N ALA A 61 42.86 -17.41 16.28
CA ALA A 61 41.87 -16.39 15.86
C ALA A 61 42.16 -14.99 16.43
N SER A 62 42.76 -14.93 17.63
CA SER A 62 43.19 -13.67 18.24
C SER A 62 44.40 -13.05 17.51
N CYS A 63 45.30 -13.88 16.95
CA CYS A 63 46.39 -13.38 16.12
C CYS A 63 45.87 -12.83 14.78
N LEU A 64 44.82 -13.41 14.19
CA LEU A 64 44.23 -12.88 12.95
C LEU A 64 43.54 -11.53 13.19
N LEU A 65 42.79 -11.38 14.28
CA LEU A 65 42.13 -10.13 14.63
C LEU A 65 43.14 -9.03 15.01
N ILE A 66 44.21 -9.39 15.74
CA ILE A 66 45.31 -8.46 16.09
C ILE A 66 46.16 -8.14 14.85
N ALA A 67 46.34 -9.05 13.90
CA ALA A 67 47.02 -8.79 12.64
C ALA A 67 46.20 -7.87 11.73
N VAL A 68 44.87 -8.04 11.67
CA VAL A 68 43.96 -7.15 10.92
C VAL A 68 43.89 -5.77 11.59
N LEU A 69 43.74 -5.70 12.91
CA LEU A 69 43.76 -4.43 13.64
C LEU A 69 45.14 -3.76 13.62
N GLY A 70 46.22 -4.55 13.60
CA GLY A 70 47.59 -4.07 13.46
C GLY A 70 47.89 -3.57 12.04
N LEU A 71 47.36 -4.22 11.00
CA LEU A 71 47.43 -3.75 9.61
C LEU A 71 46.62 -2.47 9.40
N VAL A 72 45.42 -2.39 9.98
CA VAL A 72 44.57 -1.18 9.96
C VAL A 72 45.23 -0.05 10.76
N GLY A 73 45.80 -0.35 11.92
CA GLY A 73 46.55 0.61 12.74
C GLY A 73 47.82 1.11 12.03
N CYS A 74 48.57 0.22 11.37
CA CYS A 74 49.73 0.57 10.55
C CYS A 74 49.35 1.42 9.33
N PHE A 75 48.23 1.09 8.66
CA PHE A 75 47.67 1.90 7.57
C PHE A 75 47.32 3.32 8.03
N CYS A 76 46.70 3.48 9.20
CA CYS A 76 46.39 4.78 9.79
C CYS A 76 47.65 5.56 10.22
N CYS A 77 48.64 4.91 10.83
CA CYS A 77 49.91 5.55 11.22
C CYS A 77 50.76 6.01 10.02
N CYS A 78 50.67 5.34 8.87
CA CYS A 78 51.38 5.71 7.64
C CYS A 78 50.65 6.76 6.79
N GLY A 79 49.53 7.34 7.25
CA GLY A 79 48.74 8.34 6.50
C GLY A 79 47.92 7.77 5.35
N VAL A 80 48.00 6.46 5.10
CA VAL A 80 47.28 5.77 4.02
C VAL A 80 45.83 5.48 4.43
N GLY A 81 45.57 5.19 5.70
CA GLY A 81 44.23 4.91 6.24
C GLY A 81 43.28 6.10 6.14
N ALA A 82 43.78 7.34 6.29
CA ALA A 82 42.99 8.56 6.16
C ALA A 82 42.51 8.81 4.72
N VAL A 83 43.16 8.21 3.72
CA VAL A 83 42.82 8.35 2.29
C VAL A 83 41.99 7.16 1.78
N PHE A 84 42.19 5.97 2.34
CA PHE A 84 41.56 4.74 1.85
C PHE A 84 40.26 4.36 2.57
N LEU A 85 40.12 4.63 3.87
CA LEU A 85 38.92 4.28 4.63
C LEU A 85 37.68 5.08 4.20
N PRO A 86 37.75 6.42 4.00
CA PRO A 86 36.58 7.18 3.54
C PRO A 86 36.10 6.72 2.15
N ARG A 87 37.04 6.47 1.23
CA ARG A 87 36.76 6.00 -0.14
C ARG A 87 36.07 4.64 -0.23
N MET A 88 36.24 3.77 0.78
CA MET A 88 35.56 2.48 0.83
C MET A 88 34.17 2.56 1.47
N LEU A 89 33.92 3.56 2.33
CA LEU A 89 32.63 3.76 2.99
C LEU A 89 31.68 4.62 2.15
N GLU A 90 32.19 5.50 1.30
CA GLU A 90 31.40 6.31 0.36
C GLU A 90 30.36 5.51 -0.45
N PRO A 91 30.72 4.40 -1.15
CA PRO A 91 29.72 3.63 -1.91
C PRO A 91 28.69 2.92 -1.02
N ALA A 92 29.05 2.57 0.22
CA ALA A 92 28.12 1.94 1.15
C ALA A 92 27.15 2.95 1.79
N ILE A 93 27.60 4.19 2.04
CA ILE A 93 26.76 5.27 2.56
C ILE A 93 25.77 5.74 1.49
N GLU A 94 26.21 5.87 0.23
CA GLU A 94 25.30 6.26 -0.85
C GLU A 94 24.27 5.17 -1.15
N ALA A 95 24.68 3.89 -1.20
CA ALA A 95 23.74 2.78 -1.35
C ALA A 95 22.71 2.70 -0.21
N ALA A 96 23.13 2.97 1.04
CA ALA A 96 22.21 3.03 2.17
C ALA A 96 21.25 4.24 2.11
N ARG A 97 21.70 5.35 1.51
CA ARG A 97 20.87 6.54 1.31
C ARG A 97 19.85 6.32 0.21
N GLU A 98 20.25 5.75 -0.92
CA GLU A 98 19.38 5.40 -2.04
C GLU A 98 18.31 4.39 -1.62
N ALA A 99 18.70 3.29 -0.96
CA ALA A 99 17.74 2.33 -0.39
C ALA A 99 16.82 2.95 0.68
N GLY A 100 17.33 3.93 1.43
CA GLY A 100 16.53 4.71 2.38
C GLY A 100 15.46 5.55 1.67
N VAL A 101 15.82 6.25 0.60
CA VAL A 101 14.90 7.07 -0.20
C VAL A 101 13.83 6.20 -0.85
N GLU A 102 14.20 5.09 -1.47
CA GLU A 102 13.27 4.12 -2.09
C GLU A 102 12.21 3.64 -1.09
N SER A 103 12.63 3.23 0.12
CA SER A 103 11.70 2.77 1.17
C SER A 103 10.76 3.88 1.69
N VAL A 104 11.23 5.13 1.71
CA VAL A 104 10.45 6.30 2.15
C VAL A 104 9.40 6.65 1.09
N GLU A 105 9.77 6.67 -0.19
CA GLU A 105 8.87 6.96 -1.29
C GLU A 105 7.80 5.87 -1.43
N SER A 106 8.19 4.59 -1.31
CA SER A 106 7.25 3.46 -1.27
C SER A 106 6.23 3.59 -0.13
N THR A 107 6.69 3.95 1.07
CA THR A 107 5.80 4.21 2.22
C THR A 107 4.85 5.38 1.96
N ALA A 108 5.32 6.42 1.26
CA ALA A 108 4.50 7.55 0.89
C ALA A 108 3.41 7.17 -0.13
N CYS A 109 3.74 6.35 -1.15
CA CYS A 109 2.76 5.83 -2.11
C CYS A 109 1.66 5.04 -1.41
N ARG A 110 2.01 4.16 -0.46
CA ARG A 110 1.04 3.43 0.38
C ARG A 110 0.15 4.36 1.19
N ASN A 111 0.66 5.48 1.68
CA ASN A 111 -0.14 6.45 2.43
C ASN A 111 -1.11 7.22 1.53
N GLN A 112 -0.75 7.53 0.28
CA GLN A 112 -1.70 8.11 -0.69
C GLN A 112 -2.85 7.14 -0.97
N LEU A 113 -2.54 5.86 -1.17
CA LEU A 113 -3.54 4.80 -1.33
C LEU A 113 -4.44 4.65 -0.09
N LYS A 114 -3.91 4.77 1.13
CA LYS A 114 -4.75 4.81 2.34
C LYS A 114 -5.70 5.99 2.35
N GLN A 115 -5.26 7.17 1.90
CA GLN A 115 -6.14 8.33 1.77
C GLN A 115 -7.24 8.09 0.74
N ILE A 116 -6.93 7.44 -0.38
CA ILE A 116 -7.92 7.02 -1.37
C ILE A 116 -8.91 6.02 -0.76
N GLY A 117 -8.44 5.00 -0.05
CA GLY A 117 -9.29 4.01 0.63
C GLY A 117 -10.24 4.65 1.65
N LEU A 118 -9.76 5.61 2.45
CA LEU A 118 -10.59 6.38 3.37
C LEU A 118 -11.63 7.24 2.63
N ALA A 119 -11.25 7.86 1.52
CA ALA A 119 -12.17 8.66 0.70
C ALA A 119 -13.27 7.78 0.06
N LEU A 120 -12.93 6.58 -0.40
CA LEU A 120 -13.90 5.59 -0.91
C LEU A 120 -14.90 5.19 0.18
N ALA A 121 -14.42 4.91 1.40
CA ALA A 121 -15.30 4.59 2.52
C ALA A 121 -16.19 5.77 2.91
N SER A 122 -15.67 6.99 2.90
CA SER A 122 -16.44 8.22 3.17
C SER A 122 -17.49 8.50 2.08
N TYR A 123 -17.18 8.21 0.82
CA TYR A 123 -18.16 8.28 -0.28
C TYR A 123 -19.27 7.26 -0.06
N TYR A 124 -18.91 6.00 0.27
CA TYR A 124 -19.88 4.95 0.55
C TYR A 124 -20.85 5.32 1.68
N ASP A 125 -20.35 5.87 2.79
CA ASP A 125 -21.17 6.29 3.94
C ASP A 125 -22.23 7.35 3.57
N GLN A 126 -21.99 8.15 2.52
CA GLN A 126 -22.91 9.20 2.06
C GLN A 126 -23.84 8.75 0.93
N HIS A 127 -23.43 7.75 0.15
CA HIS A 127 -24.11 7.36 -1.09
C HIS A 127 -24.70 5.93 -1.06
N ASP A 128 -24.40 5.13 -0.03
CA ASP A 128 -24.73 3.69 0.11
C ASP A 128 -24.16 2.78 -0.99
N GLU A 129 -23.32 3.33 -1.87
CA GLU A 129 -22.58 2.66 -2.93
C GLU A 129 -21.18 3.26 -3.09
N PHE A 130 -20.23 2.47 -3.59
CA PHE A 130 -18.94 3.01 -4.03
C PHE A 130 -19.15 3.94 -5.24
N PRO A 131 -18.20 4.81 -5.59
CA PRO A 131 -18.35 5.63 -6.79
C PRO A 131 -18.36 4.74 -8.05
N PRO A 132 -19.01 5.17 -9.14
CA PRO A 132 -18.81 4.56 -10.45
C PRO A 132 -17.39 4.80 -10.92
N ALA A 133 -16.91 3.96 -11.85
CA ALA A 133 -15.60 4.17 -12.49
C ALA A 133 -15.55 5.53 -13.20
N PHE A 134 -16.65 5.85 -13.87
CA PHE A 134 -16.92 7.12 -14.50
C PHE A 134 -18.41 7.28 -14.81
N TYR A 135 -18.88 8.51 -14.94
CA TYR A 135 -20.16 8.83 -15.56
C TYR A 135 -20.01 8.98 -17.08
N THR A 136 -21.07 8.72 -17.83
CA THR A 136 -21.14 8.91 -19.28
C THR A 136 -22.25 9.88 -19.69
N ASP A 137 -22.14 10.43 -20.89
CA ASP A 137 -23.22 11.17 -21.53
C ASP A 137 -24.32 10.22 -22.08
N GLU A 138 -25.34 10.79 -22.73
CA GLU A 138 -26.43 10.05 -23.38
C GLU A 138 -25.94 9.11 -24.51
N ASN A 139 -24.75 9.37 -25.07
CA ASN A 139 -24.12 8.57 -26.12
C ASN A 139 -23.17 7.50 -25.55
N GLY A 140 -23.03 7.40 -24.22
CA GLY A 140 -22.11 6.48 -23.56
C GLY A 140 -20.65 6.95 -23.55
N GLN A 141 -20.37 8.20 -23.91
CA GLN A 141 -19.03 8.77 -23.86
C GLN A 141 -18.65 9.08 -22.40
N PRO A 142 -17.49 8.61 -21.89
CA PRO A 142 -17.03 8.94 -20.54
C PRO A 142 -16.88 10.46 -20.33
N MET A 143 -17.54 10.97 -19.29
CA MET A 143 -17.58 12.39 -18.92
C MET A 143 -16.78 12.70 -17.67
N HIS A 144 -16.96 11.95 -16.58
CA HIS A 144 -16.40 12.32 -15.26
C HIS A 144 -15.79 11.14 -14.55
N SER A 145 -14.54 11.29 -14.10
CA SER A 145 -13.78 10.26 -13.40
C SER A 145 -14.21 10.09 -11.95
N TRP A 146 -14.13 8.86 -11.42
CA TRP A 146 -14.22 8.56 -9.98
C TRP A 146 -13.31 9.47 -9.13
N ARG A 147 -12.14 9.84 -9.65
CA ARG A 147 -11.16 10.69 -8.96
C ARG A 147 -11.75 12.06 -8.61
N VAL A 148 -12.54 12.64 -9.50
CA VAL A 148 -13.19 13.95 -9.28
C VAL A 148 -14.26 13.83 -8.20
N LEU A 149 -15.03 12.73 -8.20
CA LEU A 149 -16.06 12.46 -7.19
C LEU A 149 -15.48 12.34 -5.77
N LEU A 150 -14.22 11.90 -5.63
CA LEU A 150 -13.56 11.77 -4.34
C LEU A 150 -12.97 13.08 -3.80
N LEU A 151 -12.85 14.14 -4.59
CA LEU A 151 -12.21 15.39 -4.16
C LEU A 151 -12.80 15.99 -2.85
N PRO A 152 -14.13 16.01 -2.63
CA PRO A 152 -14.70 16.49 -1.37
C PRO A 152 -14.26 15.65 -0.15
N HIS A 153 -14.02 14.36 -0.35
CA HIS A 153 -13.59 13.41 0.69
C HIS A 153 -12.07 13.40 0.90
N LEU A 154 -11.33 14.17 0.10
CA LEU A 154 -9.87 14.30 0.11
C LEU A 154 -9.41 15.72 0.51
N ASP A 155 -10.29 16.50 1.14
CA ASP A 155 -10.07 17.90 1.48
C ASP A 155 -9.68 18.76 0.25
N LYS A 156 -10.23 18.44 -0.92
CA LYS A 156 -10.04 19.18 -2.19
C LYS A 156 -11.32 19.89 -2.65
N SER A 157 -12.19 20.27 -1.71
CA SER A 157 -13.42 21.03 -1.97
C SER A 157 -13.22 22.28 -2.85
N PRO A 158 -12.16 23.09 -2.70
CA PRO A 158 -11.92 24.23 -3.60
C PRO A 158 -11.63 23.85 -5.05
N LEU A 159 -10.98 22.69 -5.27
CA LEU A 159 -10.73 22.17 -6.61
C LEU A 159 -12.01 21.58 -7.21
N TYR A 160 -12.78 20.85 -6.40
CA TYR A 160 -14.09 20.33 -6.79
C TYR A 160 -15.06 21.44 -7.22
N ALA A 161 -15.10 22.55 -6.48
CA ALA A 161 -15.97 23.69 -6.79
C ALA A 161 -15.61 24.42 -8.10
N GLN A 162 -14.41 24.21 -8.64
CA GLN A 162 -13.99 24.76 -9.94
C GLN A 162 -14.32 23.83 -11.11
N TYR A 163 -14.61 22.56 -10.82
CA TYR A 163 -14.92 21.57 -11.85
C TYR A 163 -16.37 21.74 -12.33
N ASP A 164 -16.55 21.76 -13.64
CA ASP A 164 -17.84 21.93 -14.30
C ASP A 164 -18.39 20.57 -14.75
N PHE A 165 -19.46 20.11 -14.12
CA PHE A 165 -20.10 18.83 -14.43
C PHE A 165 -21.05 18.91 -15.64
N ASP A 166 -21.32 20.12 -16.18
CA ASP A 166 -22.17 20.29 -17.36
C ASP A 166 -21.38 20.13 -18.67
N GLU A 167 -20.06 19.93 -18.61
CA GLU A 167 -19.18 19.68 -19.75
C GLU A 167 -18.29 18.44 -19.56
N PRO A 168 -17.74 17.85 -20.64
CA PRO A 168 -16.78 16.76 -20.52
C PRO A 168 -15.55 17.12 -19.67
N TRP A 169 -14.87 16.13 -19.12
CA TRP A 169 -13.62 16.32 -18.36
C TRP A 169 -12.52 17.08 -19.11
N ASP A 170 -12.51 17.03 -20.45
CA ASP A 170 -11.59 17.77 -21.33
C ASP A 170 -12.24 19.00 -21.98
N GLY A 171 -13.37 19.45 -21.43
CA GLY A 171 -14.05 20.68 -21.80
C GLY A 171 -13.22 21.95 -21.60
N PRO A 172 -13.70 23.10 -22.10
CA PRO A 172 -12.98 24.38 -22.04
C PRO A 172 -12.73 24.91 -20.61
N ASN A 173 -13.58 24.58 -19.64
CA ASN A 173 -13.40 24.96 -18.24
C ASN A 173 -12.52 23.92 -17.52
N ASN A 174 -12.84 22.63 -17.67
CA ASN A 174 -12.17 21.53 -16.96
C ASN A 174 -10.71 21.32 -17.40
N ARG A 175 -10.35 21.58 -18.66
CA ARG A 175 -8.93 21.51 -19.11
C ARG A 175 -7.98 22.39 -18.30
N ARG A 176 -8.47 23.48 -17.72
CA ARG A 176 -7.64 24.37 -16.86
C ARG A 176 -7.21 23.69 -15.56
N LEU A 177 -7.93 22.64 -15.16
CA LEU A 177 -7.65 21.87 -13.95
C LEU A 177 -6.68 20.70 -14.22
N MET A 178 -6.37 20.38 -15.48
CA MET A 178 -5.47 19.27 -15.82
C MET A 178 -4.07 19.42 -15.21
N GLU A 179 -3.60 20.66 -15.06
CA GLU A 179 -2.29 20.99 -14.46
C GLU A 179 -2.30 21.02 -12.92
N HIS A 180 -3.46 20.76 -12.30
CA HIS A 180 -3.68 20.86 -10.86
C HIS A 180 -3.92 19.47 -10.23
N CYS A 181 -3.14 18.46 -10.65
CA CYS A 181 -3.26 17.10 -10.12
C CYS A 181 -3.02 17.07 -8.61
N PRO A 182 -4.00 16.60 -7.80
CA PRO A 182 -3.79 16.37 -6.38
C PRO A 182 -2.69 15.35 -6.12
N GLU A 183 -1.79 15.64 -5.17
CA GLU A 183 -0.68 14.74 -4.81
C GLU A 183 -1.13 13.34 -4.41
N VAL A 184 -2.34 13.21 -3.83
CA VAL A 184 -2.94 11.93 -3.44
C VAL A 184 -3.19 10.97 -4.60
N PHE A 185 -3.25 11.48 -5.84
CA PHE A 185 -3.43 10.64 -7.03
C PHE A 185 -2.11 10.19 -7.67
N ARG A 186 -0.97 10.52 -7.07
CA ARG A 186 0.37 10.22 -7.58
C ARG A 186 1.16 9.41 -6.57
N CYS A 187 1.94 8.46 -7.05
CA CYS A 187 2.98 7.84 -6.24
C CYS A 187 4.22 8.75 -6.21
N PRO A 188 4.72 9.18 -5.03
CA PRO A 188 5.94 9.99 -4.97
C PRO A 188 7.21 9.33 -5.54
N ALA A 189 7.24 8.01 -5.69
CA ALA A 189 8.34 7.28 -6.32
C ALA A 189 8.28 7.32 -7.86
N ASP A 190 7.12 7.67 -8.43
CA ASP A 190 6.91 7.76 -9.87
C ASP A 190 7.45 9.10 -10.41
N GLN A 191 8.41 9.02 -11.34
CA GLN A 191 9.02 10.19 -11.98
C GLN A 191 8.30 10.63 -13.26
N GLY A 192 7.13 10.06 -13.57
CA GLY A 192 6.32 10.41 -14.74
C GLY A 192 5.69 11.81 -14.69
N ASP A 193 4.78 12.07 -15.63
CA ASP A 193 4.04 13.33 -15.69
C ASP A 193 3.35 13.67 -14.34
N GLN A 194 3.69 14.84 -13.79
CA GLN A 194 3.10 15.38 -12.57
C GLN A 194 1.58 15.61 -12.68
N ASN A 195 1.04 15.67 -13.89
CA ASN A 195 -0.38 15.82 -14.12
C ASN A 195 -1.10 14.49 -14.35
N ALA A 196 -0.36 13.39 -14.40
CA ALA A 196 -0.91 12.05 -14.49
C ALA A 196 -1.27 11.49 -13.12
N SER A 197 -2.06 10.42 -13.11
CA SER A 197 -2.34 9.64 -11.91
C SER A 197 -1.68 8.26 -11.99
N SER A 198 -0.98 7.89 -10.93
CA SER A 198 -0.38 6.55 -10.74
C SER A 198 -1.42 5.52 -10.25
N TYR A 199 -2.63 5.94 -9.91
CA TYR A 199 -3.66 5.08 -9.30
C TYR A 199 -4.88 4.95 -10.20
N GLN A 200 -5.21 3.72 -10.56
CA GLN A 200 -6.20 3.41 -11.59
C GLN A 200 -7.19 2.35 -11.12
N VAL A 201 -8.40 2.41 -11.65
CA VAL A 201 -9.43 1.39 -11.44
C VAL A 201 -9.51 0.50 -12.68
N VAL A 202 -9.92 -0.75 -12.49
CA VAL A 202 -10.06 -1.73 -13.57
C VAL A 202 -11.53 -2.00 -13.85
N VAL A 203 -11.94 -1.79 -15.10
CA VAL A 203 -13.28 -2.08 -15.61
C VAL A 203 -13.25 -3.28 -16.54
N GLY A 204 -14.22 -4.16 -16.39
CA GLY A 204 -14.38 -5.32 -17.26
C GLY A 204 -15.49 -6.23 -16.76
N PRO A 205 -15.82 -7.29 -17.52
CA PRO A 205 -16.73 -8.32 -17.04
C PRO A 205 -16.26 -8.87 -15.69
N GLY A 206 -17.14 -8.88 -14.70
CA GLY A 206 -16.86 -9.42 -13.37
C GLY A 206 -16.16 -8.47 -12.40
N THR A 207 -15.57 -7.35 -12.83
CA THR A 207 -14.92 -6.40 -11.90
C THR A 207 -15.95 -5.57 -11.14
N GLY A 208 -15.55 -5.00 -9.99
CA GLY A 208 -16.47 -4.23 -9.16
C GLY A 208 -16.83 -2.88 -9.76
N TRP A 209 -15.86 -2.21 -10.37
CA TRP A 209 -16.03 -0.89 -10.98
C TRP A 209 -16.81 -0.95 -12.29
N GLN A 210 -17.85 -0.14 -12.39
CA GLN A 210 -18.74 -0.05 -13.55
C GLN A 210 -18.97 1.41 -13.95
N ALA A 211 -19.39 1.63 -15.20
CA ALA A 211 -19.82 2.95 -15.65
C ALA A 211 -21.18 3.31 -15.04
N ASN A 212 -21.38 4.58 -14.70
CA ASN A 212 -22.64 5.19 -14.22
C ASN A 212 -23.21 4.69 -12.89
N LYS A 213 -22.77 3.54 -12.40
CA LYS A 213 -23.17 2.97 -11.10
C LYS A 213 -21.95 2.34 -10.45
N GLY A 214 -21.74 2.63 -9.16
CA GLY A 214 -20.75 1.88 -8.38
C GLY A 214 -21.37 0.68 -7.66
N PRO A 215 -20.54 -0.29 -7.25
CA PRO A 215 -21.04 -1.46 -6.53
C PRO A 215 -21.46 -1.08 -5.10
N SER A 216 -22.54 -1.69 -4.62
CA SER A 216 -22.79 -1.78 -3.18
C SER A 216 -21.91 -2.87 -2.55
N MET A 217 -21.73 -2.85 -1.22
CA MET A 217 -20.95 -3.90 -0.55
C MET A 217 -21.51 -5.31 -0.77
N GLN A 218 -22.82 -5.44 -0.97
CA GLN A 218 -23.49 -6.72 -1.22
C GLN A 218 -23.24 -7.27 -2.63
N GLU A 219 -22.86 -6.40 -3.57
CA GLU A 219 -22.51 -6.78 -4.95
C GLU A 219 -21.06 -7.27 -5.07
N ILE A 220 -20.33 -7.38 -3.95
CA ILE A 220 -18.95 -7.89 -3.85
C ILE A 220 -18.91 -9.16 -2.96
N PRO A 221 -19.44 -10.31 -3.44
CA PRO A 221 -19.57 -11.54 -2.64
C PRO A 221 -18.24 -12.18 -2.25
N ASP A 222 -17.15 -11.99 -3.00
CA ASP A 222 -15.83 -12.55 -2.67
C ASP A 222 -15.19 -11.88 -1.43
N GLY A 223 -15.76 -10.73 -1.03
CA GLY A 223 -15.43 -9.99 0.18
C GLY A 223 -14.63 -8.71 -0.09
N LEU A 224 -14.99 -7.63 0.62
CA LEU A 224 -14.38 -6.30 0.41
C LEU A 224 -12.86 -6.28 0.63
N SER A 225 -12.36 -7.10 1.56
CA SER A 225 -10.93 -7.21 1.89
C SER A 225 -10.18 -8.20 0.98
N ARG A 226 -10.86 -8.78 -0.02
CA ARG A 226 -10.29 -9.76 -0.97
C ARG A 226 -10.47 -9.37 -2.43
N THR A 227 -11.21 -8.30 -2.69
CA THR A 227 -11.34 -7.71 -4.02
C THR A 227 -10.59 -6.37 -4.08
N ILE A 228 -9.66 -6.28 -5.04
CA ILE A 228 -8.94 -5.06 -5.37
C ILE A 228 -9.91 -4.03 -5.93
N SER A 229 -9.83 -2.82 -5.39
CA SER A 229 -10.54 -1.64 -5.85
C SER A 229 -9.64 -0.77 -6.74
N VAL A 230 -8.47 -0.36 -6.24
CA VAL A 230 -7.55 0.54 -6.96
C VAL A 230 -6.19 -0.12 -7.08
N ILE A 231 -5.58 -0.03 -8.26
CA ILE A 231 -4.23 -0.52 -8.52
C ILE A 231 -3.29 0.65 -8.79
N GLU A 232 -2.07 0.55 -8.24
CA GLU A 232 -0.96 1.38 -8.67
C GLU A 232 -0.40 0.89 -10.01
N VAL A 233 -0.12 1.82 -10.92
CA VAL A 233 0.37 1.54 -12.28
C VAL A 233 1.38 2.60 -12.67
N HIS A 234 2.53 2.13 -13.18
CA HIS A 234 3.61 2.99 -13.66
C HIS A 234 3.67 3.00 -15.19
N GLY A 235 4.26 4.05 -15.77
CA GLY A 235 4.52 4.15 -17.22
C GLY A 235 3.27 4.31 -18.13
N LYS A 236 2.06 4.32 -17.56
CA LYS A 236 0.81 4.65 -18.28
C LYS A 236 0.33 6.05 -17.93
N GLU A 237 1.01 7.06 -18.47
CA GLU A 237 0.67 8.46 -18.24
C GLU A 237 -0.76 8.77 -18.72
N ARG A 238 -1.68 8.92 -17.76
CA ARG A 238 -3.04 9.41 -17.99
C ARG A 238 -3.30 10.57 -17.07
N ASN A 239 -3.73 11.69 -17.66
CA ASN A 239 -4.09 12.86 -16.88
C ASN A 239 -5.11 12.48 -15.78
N TRP A 240 -4.97 13.06 -14.60
CA TRP A 240 -5.82 12.72 -13.45
C TRP A 240 -7.31 13.00 -13.65
N LEU A 241 -7.69 13.84 -14.62
CA LEU A 241 -9.10 14.07 -15.00
C LEU A 241 -9.64 13.03 -15.98
N ASP A 242 -8.79 12.28 -16.68
CA ASP A 242 -9.21 11.31 -17.69
C ASP A 242 -10.07 10.20 -17.04
N PRO A 243 -11.36 10.07 -17.40
CA PRO A 243 -12.26 9.05 -16.87
C PRO A 243 -11.96 7.65 -17.41
N ALA A 244 -11.09 7.50 -18.40
CA ALA A 244 -10.79 6.21 -18.99
C ALA A 244 -10.11 5.28 -17.96
N ALA A 245 -10.90 4.34 -17.44
CA ALA A 245 -10.41 3.25 -16.61
C ALA A 245 -9.57 2.26 -17.42
N LEU A 246 -8.74 1.49 -16.72
CA LEU A 246 -8.01 0.39 -17.34
C LEU A 246 -8.98 -0.74 -17.65
N LYS A 247 -8.93 -1.28 -18.86
CA LYS A 247 -9.73 -2.44 -19.19
C LYS A 247 -9.08 -3.69 -18.63
N LEU A 248 -9.88 -4.61 -18.11
CA LEU A 248 -9.39 -5.89 -17.59
C LEU A 248 -8.52 -6.64 -18.62
N GLU A 249 -8.90 -6.59 -19.90
CA GLU A 249 -8.14 -7.18 -21.01
C GLU A 249 -6.78 -6.50 -21.29
N ASP A 250 -6.60 -5.24 -20.91
CA ASP A 250 -5.34 -4.51 -21.04
C ASP A 250 -4.40 -4.79 -19.85
N VAL A 251 -4.97 -5.13 -18.69
CA VAL A 251 -4.22 -5.55 -17.49
C VAL A 251 -3.86 -7.04 -17.57
N LEU A 252 -4.77 -7.85 -18.10
CA LEU A 252 -4.65 -9.30 -18.25
C LEU A 252 -4.87 -9.70 -19.72
N PRO A 253 -3.90 -9.44 -20.62
CA PRO A 253 -4.02 -9.85 -22.01
C PRO A 253 -4.14 -11.37 -22.14
N PRO A 254 -4.76 -11.89 -23.23
CA PRO A 254 -4.88 -13.34 -23.46
C PRO A 254 -3.52 -14.04 -23.42
N ALA A 255 -3.49 -15.28 -22.92
CA ALA A 255 -2.26 -16.05 -22.68
C ALA A 255 -1.31 -16.14 -23.90
N GLU A 256 -1.85 -16.10 -25.12
CA GLU A 256 -1.10 -16.09 -26.39
C GLU A 256 -0.25 -14.83 -26.59
N LYS A 257 -0.57 -13.74 -25.89
CA LYS A 257 0.14 -12.45 -25.88
C LYS A 257 0.83 -12.15 -24.55
N MET A 258 0.96 -13.14 -23.66
CA MET A 258 1.66 -13.01 -22.38
C MET A 258 3.04 -13.69 -22.42
N PRO A 259 4.11 -13.02 -22.90
CA PRO A 259 5.46 -13.51 -22.75
C PRO A 259 6.05 -12.96 -21.44
N GLY A 260 5.56 -13.40 -20.27
CA GLY A 260 6.19 -13.05 -18.98
C GLY A 260 5.26 -12.40 -17.94
N PRO A 261 5.84 -11.93 -16.81
CA PRO A 261 5.10 -11.45 -15.64
C PRO A 261 4.14 -10.29 -15.97
N THR A 262 3.07 -10.18 -15.19
CA THR A 262 1.99 -9.20 -15.36
C THR A 262 2.46 -7.76 -15.13
N VAL A 263 2.96 -7.14 -16.21
CA VAL A 263 2.92 -5.68 -16.47
C VAL A 263 3.33 -4.82 -15.26
N ASP A 264 4.62 -4.68 -15.01
CA ASP A 264 5.23 -3.45 -14.46
C ASP A 264 6.75 -3.60 -14.58
N GLN A 265 7.30 -3.29 -15.77
CA GLN A 265 8.76 -3.28 -15.96
C GLN A 265 9.40 -2.02 -15.35
N ASP A 266 8.59 -1.02 -15.03
CA ASP A 266 8.98 0.28 -14.48
C ASP A 266 8.56 0.41 -13.00
N ASP A 267 8.41 -0.71 -12.28
CA ASP A 267 8.06 -0.70 -10.85
C ASP A 267 9.16 -0.01 -10.02
N PRO A 268 8.86 1.09 -9.32
CA PRO A 268 9.82 1.79 -8.48
C PRO A 268 9.95 1.16 -7.08
N HIS A 269 9.20 0.08 -6.77
CA HIS A 269 9.13 -0.52 -5.43
C HIS A 269 9.84 -1.87 -5.27
N GLY A 270 10.71 -2.23 -6.23
CA GLY A 270 11.55 -3.43 -6.08
C GLY A 270 10.80 -4.76 -6.20
N GLY A 271 9.72 -4.80 -6.97
CA GLY A 271 8.97 -6.01 -7.32
C GLY A 271 7.58 -6.12 -6.70
N VAL A 272 7.05 -5.05 -6.12
CA VAL A 272 5.72 -5.03 -5.51
C VAL A 272 4.86 -3.89 -6.01
N ARG A 273 3.57 -4.15 -6.19
CA ARG A 273 2.55 -3.17 -6.51
C ARG A 273 1.70 -2.91 -5.29
N HIS A 274 1.52 -1.64 -4.93
CA HIS A 274 0.55 -1.28 -3.91
C HIS A 274 -0.86 -1.26 -4.49
N THR A 275 -1.82 -1.80 -3.75
CA THR A 275 -3.22 -1.89 -4.15
C THR A 275 -4.14 -1.54 -2.99
N VAL A 276 -5.29 -0.95 -3.29
CA VAL A 276 -6.37 -0.70 -2.33
C VAL A 276 -7.47 -1.70 -2.57
N PHE A 277 -7.97 -2.32 -1.52
CA PHE A 277 -9.12 -3.22 -1.54
C PHE A 277 -10.40 -2.45 -1.25
N PHE A 278 -11.57 -3.02 -1.56
CA PHE A 278 -12.85 -2.34 -1.35
C PHE A 278 -13.17 -2.04 0.13
N ASP A 279 -12.51 -2.70 1.08
CA ASP A 279 -12.59 -2.34 2.51
C ASP A 279 -11.70 -1.15 2.90
N GLY A 280 -10.93 -0.60 1.94
CA GLY A 280 -9.98 0.49 2.14
C GLY A 280 -8.61 0.04 2.66
N SER A 281 -8.38 -1.26 2.85
CA SER A 281 -7.07 -1.80 3.23
C SER A 281 -6.08 -1.71 2.05
N VAL A 282 -4.79 -1.56 2.38
CA VAL A 282 -3.71 -1.46 1.38
C VAL A 282 -2.82 -2.67 1.49
N HIS A 283 -2.64 -3.38 0.38
CA HIS A 283 -1.79 -4.56 0.28
C HIS A 283 -0.74 -4.38 -0.81
N ASP A 284 0.43 -4.94 -0.53
CA ASP A 284 1.57 -4.95 -1.44
C ASP A 284 1.53 -6.31 -2.13
N LEU A 285 1.39 -6.32 -3.45
CA LEU A 285 1.22 -7.52 -4.27
C LEU A 285 2.45 -7.74 -5.14
N PRO A 286 2.98 -8.97 -5.26
CA PRO A 286 4.08 -9.22 -6.19
C PRO A 286 3.70 -8.85 -7.63
N VAL A 287 4.57 -8.13 -8.34
CA VAL A 287 4.30 -7.73 -9.75
C VAL A 287 4.28 -8.94 -10.71
N ASP A 288 4.86 -10.06 -10.29
CA ASP A 288 4.92 -11.32 -11.02
C ASP A 288 3.81 -12.32 -10.65
N LEU A 289 2.76 -11.86 -9.95
CA LEU A 289 1.56 -12.65 -9.68
C LEU A 289 1.03 -13.34 -10.94
N SER A 290 0.53 -14.57 -10.76
CA SER A 290 -0.05 -15.29 -11.89
C SER A 290 -1.25 -14.52 -12.45
N PRO A 291 -1.44 -14.48 -13.78
CA PRO A 291 -2.61 -13.85 -14.41
C PRO A 291 -3.94 -14.36 -13.87
N ALA A 292 -3.99 -15.63 -13.46
CA ALA A 292 -5.18 -16.23 -12.85
C ALA A 292 -5.44 -15.62 -11.47
N THR A 293 -4.43 -15.55 -10.61
CA THR A 293 -4.54 -14.95 -9.26
C THR A 293 -4.92 -13.48 -9.33
N LEU A 294 -4.25 -12.70 -10.19
CA LEU A 294 -4.58 -11.28 -10.36
C LEU A 294 -6.01 -11.08 -10.90
N ARG A 295 -6.49 -11.98 -11.77
CA ARG A 295 -7.89 -11.97 -12.22
C ARG A 295 -8.85 -12.15 -11.05
N GLN A 296 -8.64 -13.18 -10.24
CA GLN A 296 -9.50 -13.48 -9.08
C GLN A 296 -9.55 -12.30 -8.10
N LEU A 297 -8.42 -11.62 -7.88
CA LEU A 297 -8.37 -10.43 -7.03
C LEU A 297 -9.09 -9.21 -7.63
N LEU A 298 -9.23 -9.10 -8.96
CA LEU A 298 -9.88 -7.98 -9.65
C LEU A 298 -11.38 -8.19 -9.89
N GLU A 299 -11.81 -9.46 -9.98
CA GLU A 299 -13.21 -9.84 -10.16
C GLU A 299 -13.93 -9.90 -8.79
N THR A 300 -15.24 -9.65 -8.81
CA THR A 300 -16.12 -9.60 -7.61
C THR A 300 -16.97 -10.84 -7.42
N LYS A 301 -17.06 -11.69 -8.46
CA LYS A 301 -18.04 -12.76 -8.59
C LYS A 301 -17.41 -14.03 -9.16
N ASP A 302 -16.27 -14.46 -8.63
CA ASP A 302 -15.74 -15.78 -8.98
C ASP A 302 -16.13 -16.86 -7.96
N GLY A 303 -16.52 -16.49 -6.73
CA GLY A 303 -16.84 -17.43 -5.67
C GLY A 303 -15.63 -18.20 -5.15
N GLU A 304 -14.42 -17.78 -5.53
CA GLU A 304 -13.13 -18.42 -5.27
C GLU A 304 -12.20 -17.43 -4.58
N PRO A 305 -12.48 -17.08 -3.30
CA PRO A 305 -11.68 -16.10 -2.59
C PRO A 305 -10.21 -16.53 -2.52
N VAL A 306 -9.33 -15.62 -2.93
CA VAL A 306 -7.89 -15.84 -2.94
C VAL A 306 -7.31 -15.76 -1.53
N ASP A 307 -6.40 -16.67 -1.20
CA ASP A 307 -5.59 -16.58 0.01
C ASP A 307 -4.45 -15.56 -0.20
N MET A 308 -4.29 -14.64 0.75
CA MET A 308 -3.39 -13.48 0.62
C MET A 308 -1.98 -13.75 1.15
N ASP A 309 -1.68 -15.01 1.50
CA ASP A 309 -0.36 -15.47 1.94
C ASP A 309 0.57 -15.69 0.73
N PHE A 310 1.10 -14.58 0.18
CA PHE A 310 2.09 -14.59 -0.90
C PHE A 310 3.53 -14.41 -0.38
#